data_AF-A0A950M9S0-F1
#
_entry.id   AF-A0A950M9S0-F1
#
_cell.length_a   1.000
_cell.length_b   1.000
_cell.length_c   1.000
_cell.angle_alpha   90.00
_cell.angle_beta   90.00
_cell.angle_gamma   90.00
#
_symmetry.space_group_name_H-M   'P 1'
#
loop_
_entity.id
_entity.type
_entity.pdbx_description
1 polymer ?
#
loop_
_entity_poly.entity_id
_entity_poly.type
_entity_poly.pdbx_seq_one_letter_code
_entity_poly.pdbx_strand_id
1 'polypeptide(L)'
;MNRASALRAFALALGLGLTAAALPAASSAAPDDIVAVLRMSGAALGVSALPSIRTLHLRGTITVIGVDGTADGWQDTRDGSFAQYADAGPASAAQGFDGTHAWNRDASGYVWNDGSAQARYAALDQVYLNRYLLWRPDHGGAAVASRGQRVVNGHRYDVLQVAPSGSLPFDVWIDATTHLPARTVQVIGVSTITTTFGDYRSVHGLRVPFLQTSDADGNAAAFHAKTAVVDDPGAAVALRRPNAQVSDFALPSGTTTIPFELVDGHVVLPVTINGKGPFQFIFDTGGQNVIDADVAKAVGLGSAGNAAGGGVGAATEAFQFATVDMLGVGDATLRKQIFGVLPVHAGFGMSSGKPVDGLIGFEVLARFVTTFDYGKNQVVLRTSPAPDAGGTTIPFVFNGQHMMIDCAIGGVAGPCIIDTGSRSALSITSPFLAAHPTLLPANATAVGANGFGVGGASLGKLGRTSLQLAGFTVPDVIADYSTQTRGAFADPFYAGNVGAPVLKRFAVTFDYTNQRATFVPNANFAEHETYDRSGTFLVTQGGKIIVADVRPGTPAADAGLARGDVLTTVGGKDAGTLGLAAIRDLFRGAPGTALPLGVAGKDGAVRAVTLTLKDYV
;
A
#
# COMPACT_ATOMS: atom_id res chain seq x y z
N MET A 1 3.64 1.27 2.27
CA MET A 1 2.97 2.60 2.18
C MET A 1 2.69 2.91 0.72
N ASN A 2 1.67 3.71 0.38
CA ASN A 2 1.04 3.59 -0.95
C ASN A 2 1.10 4.82 -1.89
N ARG A 3 2.25 5.06 -2.55
CA ARG A 3 2.25 5.77 -3.85
C ARG A 3 1.34 5.08 -4.89
N ALA A 4 0.90 3.84 -4.70
CA ALA A 4 -0.13 3.28 -5.59
C ALA A 4 -1.45 4.06 -5.55
N SER A 5 -1.79 4.76 -4.45
CA SER A 5 -2.96 5.67 -4.42
C SER A 5 -2.74 6.91 -5.30
N ALA A 6 -1.53 7.47 -5.29
CA ALA A 6 -1.09 8.53 -6.20
C ALA A 6 -1.07 8.06 -7.68
N LEU A 7 -0.54 6.87 -7.94
CA LEU A 7 -0.52 6.23 -9.25
C LEU A 7 -1.92 5.86 -9.75
N ARG A 8 -2.89 5.60 -8.87
CA ARG A 8 -4.30 5.36 -9.18
C ARG A 8 -5.06 6.66 -9.52
N ALA A 9 -4.77 7.76 -8.85
CA ALA A 9 -5.22 9.08 -9.33
C ALA A 9 -4.66 9.35 -10.73
N PHE A 10 -3.36 9.13 -10.92
CA PHE A 10 -2.73 9.24 -12.24
C PHE A 10 -3.38 8.31 -13.30
N ALA A 11 -3.72 7.07 -12.95
CA ALA A 11 -4.39 6.10 -13.84
C ALA A 11 -5.71 6.62 -14.40
N LEU A 12 -6.45 7.36 -13.57
CA LEU A 12 -7.83 7.75 -13.86
C LEU A 12 -7.95 9.21 -14.34
N ALA A 13 -6.90 10.01 -14.20
CA ALA A 13 -6.74 11.25 -14.96
C ALA A 13 -6.59 11.01 -16.48
N LEU A 14 -6.17 9.82 -16.92
CA LEU A 14 -6.00 9.45 -18.33
C LEU A 14 -6.95 8.32 -18.77
N GLY A 15 -7.93 7.99 -17.95
CA GLY A 15 -8.73 6.79 -18.10
C GLY A 15 -10.08 6.93 -17.42
N LEU A 16 -11.14 6.60 -18.16
CA LEU A 16 -12.47 6.48 -17.58
C LEU A 16 -12.44 5.43 -16.44
N GLY A 17 -12.49 5.82 -15.16
CA GLY A 17 -12.44 4.95 -13.97
C GLY A 17 -12.93 5.65 -12.68
N LEU A 18 -13.55 4.95 -11.71
CA LEU A 18 -14.83 5.48 -11.19
C LEU A 18 -15.28 5.27 -9.70
N THR A 19 -14.84 5.76 -8.52
CA THR A 19 -15.21 5.11 -7.17
C THR A 19 -16.40 5.46 -6.19
N ALA A 20 -17.09 4.46 -5.59
CA ALA A 20 -18.50 4.42 -5.03
C ALA A 20 -18.77 5.01 -3.63
N ALA A 21 -20.06 5.31 -3.34
CA ALA A 21 -20.55 5.69 -2.01
C ALA A 21 -21.74 4.82 -1.53
N ALA A 22 -21.67 4.31 -0.30
CA ALA A 22 -22.73 3.51 0.32
C ALA A 22 -23.88 4.40 0.85
N LEU A 23 -25.07 4.23 0.30
CA LEU A 23 -26.32 4.93 0.67
C LEU A 23 -27.49 3.92 0.65
N PRO A 24 -28.63 4.21 1.32
CA PRO A 24 -29.70 3.24 1.55
C PRO A 24 -30.35 2.71 0.27
N ALA A 25 -31.14 1.63 0.45
CA ALA A 25 -31.71 0.80 -0.62
C ALA A 25 -32.37 1.61 -1.75
N ALA A 26 -32.15 1.15 -2.99
CA ALA A 26 -32.63 1.83 -4.18
C ALA A 26 -34.16 1.82 -4.28
N SER A 27 -34.75 2.91 -4.78
CA SER A 27 -36.00 2.82 -5.51
C SER A 27 -35.72 2.20 -6.88
N SER A 28 -36.51 1.19 -7.26
CA SER A 28 -36.44 0.62 -8.60
C SER A 28 -37.04 1.60 -9.61
N ALA A 29 -36.19 2.26 -10.40
CA ALA A 29 -36.64 2.82 -11.66
C ALA A 29 -37.11 1.69 -12.59
N ALA A 30 -38.06 1.98 -13.48
CA ALA A 30 -38.50 0.99 -14.48
C ALA A 30 -37.34 0.66 -15.45
N PRO A 31 -37.21 -0.59 -15.96
CA PRO A 31 -36.14 -0.96 -16.88
C PRO A 31 -36.02 -0.06 -18.12
N ASP A 32 -37.15 0.47 -18.59
CA ASP A 32 -37.23 1.38 -19.75
C ASP A 32 -36.41 2.68 -19.57
N ASP A 33 -36.24 3.14 -18.32
CA ASP A 33 -35.50 4.35 -17.95
C ASP A 33 -34.00 4.21 -18.25
N ILE A 34 -33.41 3.05 -17.89
CA ILE A 34 -31.98 2.76 -18.12
C ILE A 34 -31.67 2.73 -19.63
N VAL A 35 -32.54 2.09 -20.41
CA VAL A 35 -32.39 2.00 -21.88
C VAL A 35 -32.55 3.38 -22.53
N ALA A 36 -33.46 4.22 -22.03
CA ALA A 36 -33.63 5.59 -22.50
C ALA A 36 -32.38 6.45 -22.21
N VAL A 37 -31.89 6.45 -20.96
CA VAL A 37 -30.69 7.19 -20.53
C VAL A 37 -29.46 6.76 -21.35
N LEU A 38 -29.20 5.46 -21.48
CA LEU A 38 -28.03 4.97 -22.23
C LEU A 38 -28.14 5.25 -23.73
N ARG A 39 -29.33 5.14 -24.34
CA ARG A 39 -29.55 5.51 -25.75
C ARG A 39 -29.30 7.00 -26.00
N MET A 40 -29.80 7.88 -25.12
CA MET A 40 -29.58 9.32 -25.22
C MET A 40 -28.10 9.68 -24.99
N SER A 41 -27.44 9.00 -24.04
CA SER A 41 -26.02 9.19 -23.76
C SER A 41 -25.12 8.73 -24.90
N GLY A 42 -25.39 7.55 -25.49
CA GLY A 42 -24.67 7.06 -26.67
C GLY A 42 -24.82 7.97 -27.89
N ALA A 43 -26.01 8.55 -28.09
CA ALA A 43 -26.25 9.56 -29.12
C ALA A 43 -25.50 10.88 -28.86
N ALA A 44 -25.47 11.36 -27.61
CA ALA A 44 -24.71 12.57 -27.25
C ALA A 44 -23.19 12.37 -27.39
N LEU A 45 -22.69 11.19 -27.03
CA LEU A 45 -21.29 10.77 -27.21
C LEU A 45 -20.92 10.47 -28.67
N GLY A 46 -21.88 10.21 -29.57
CA GLY A 46 -21.58 9.83 -30.95
C GLY A 46 -20.97 8.43 -31.08
N VAL A 47 -21.37 7.47 -30.24
CA VAL A 47 -20.78 6.11 -30.21
C VAL A 47 -20.91 5.32 -31.52
N SER A 48 -21.78 5.77 -32.44
CA SER A 48 -21.88 5.25 -33.81
C SER A 48 -20.61 5.47 -34.65
N ALA A 49 -19.70 6.37 -34.25
CA ALA A 49 -18.40 6.59 -34.90
C ALA A 49 -17.33 5.54 -34.52
N LEU A 50 -17.52 4.79 -33.43
CA LEU A 50 -16.52 3.83 -32.91
C LEU A 50 -16.05 2.76 -33.92
N PRO A 51 -16.86 2.21 -34.85
CA PRO A 51 -16.38 1.27 -35.86
C PRO A 51 -15.32 1.83 -36.81
N SER A 52 -15.17 3.17 -36.88
CA SER A 52 -14.15 3.86 -37.67
C SER A 52 -12.98 4.44 -36.85
N ILE A 53 -12.90 4.13 -35.55
CA ILE A 53 -11.84 4.57 -34.63
C ILE A 53 -11.23 3.32 -34.01
N ARG A 54 -10.01 2.94 -34.39
CA ARG A 54 -9.32 1.76 -33.84
C ARG A 54 -8.53 2.11 -32.59
N THR A 55 -7.77 3.19 -32.64
CA THR A 55 -7.00 3.69 -31.48
C THR A 55 -7.25 5.17 -31.26
N LEU A 56 -7.21 5.61 -30.01
CA LEU A 56 -7.25 7.01 -29.62
C LEU A 56 -5.98 7.33 -28.82
N HIS A 57 -5.31 8.42 -29.20
CA HIS A 57 -4.14 8.97 -28.53
C HIS A 57 -4.44 10.40 -28.07
N LEU A 58 -4.38 10.63 -26.76
CA LEU A 58 -4.57 11.92 -26.10
C LEU A 58 -3.24 12.41 -25.54
N ARG A 59 -2.77 13.57 -25.98
CA ARG A 59 -1.57 14.25 -25.45
C ARG A 59 -1.96 15.57 -24.82
N GLY A 60 -1.42 15.86 -23.63
CA GLY A 60 -1.82 17.03 -22.85
C GLY A 60 -0.86 17.43 -21.74
N THR A 61 -1.31 18.38 -20.92
CA THR A 61 -0.71 18.71 -19.63
C THR A 61 -1.40 17.93 -18.53
N ILE A 62 -0.65 17.56 -17.50
CA ILE A 62 -1.19 16.94 -16.29
C ILE A 62 -0.67 17.66 -15.06
N THR A 63 -1.53 17.86 -14.06
CA THR A 63 -1.12 18.18 -12.70
C THR A 63 -1.37 16.93 -11.85
N VAL A 64 -0.33 16.36 -11.26
CA VAL A 64 -0.43 15.22 -10.34
C VAL A 64 -0.01 15.73 -8.97
N ILE A 65 -0.96 15.84 -8.03
CA ILE A 65 -0.67 16.09 -6.62
C ILE A 65 0.07 17.44 -6.40
N GLY A 66 -0.34 18.45 -7.17
CA GLY A 66 0.28 19.78 -7.20
C GLY A 66 1.63 19.85 -7.92
N VAL A 67 2.05 18.79 -8.63
CA VAL A 67 3.22 18.78 -9.52
C VAL A 67 2.75 18.80 -10.96
N ASP A 68 3.08 19.86 -11.70
CA ASP A 68 2.74 19.99 -13.12
C ASP A 68 3.70 19.20 -14.03
N GLY A 69 3.18 18.77 -15.17
CA GLY A 69 3.88 17.93 -16.13
C GLY A 69 3.14 17.75 -17.46
N THR A 70 3.59 16.79 -18.24
CA THR A 70 2.97 16.39 -19.52
C THR A 70 2.56 14.93 -19.49
N ALA A 71 1.54 14.58 -20.27
CA ALA A 71 1.02 13.22 -20.32
C ALA A 71 0.55 12.79 -21.71
N ASP A 72 0.68 11.49 -21.95
CA ASP A 72 0.25 10.76 -23.15
C ASP A 72 -0.61 9.55 -22.73
N GLY A 73 -1.87 9.53 -23.16
CA GLY A 73 -2.80 8.41 -22.97
C GLY A 73 -3.13 7.75 -24.30
N TRP A 74 -2.98 6.43 -24.37
CA TRP A 74 -3.22 5.60 -25.55
C TRP A 74 -4.25 4.51 -25.22
N GLN A 75 -5.20 4.28 -26.10
CA GLN A 75 -6.16 3.17 -25.99
C GLN A 75 -6.51 2.58 -27.36
N ASP A 76 -6.76 1.26 -27.41
CA ASP A 76 -7.43 0.59 -28.53
C ASP A 76 -8.91 0.33 -28.20
N THR A 77 -9.82 0.71 -29.09
CA THR A 77 -11.27 0.58 -28.87
C THR A 77 -11.78 -0.85 -29.08
N ARG A 78 -10.98 -1.72 -29.70
CA ARG A 78 -11.38 -3.04 -30.20
C ARG A 78 -11.13 -4.11 -29.14
N ASP A 79 -9.93 -4.14 -28.57
CA ASP A 79 -9.54 -5.04 -27.47
C ASP A 79 -9.49 -4.36 -26.08
N GLY A 80 -9.38 -3.03 -26.04
CA GLY A 80 -9.33 -2.25 -24.80
C GLY A 80 -7.94 -2.09 -24.19
N SER A 81 -6.89 -2.61 -24.84
CA SER A 81 -5.50 -2.36 -24.43
C SER A 81 -5.23 -0.87 -24.31
N PHE A 82 -4.42 -0.49 -23.33
CA PHE A 82 -4.15 0.92 -23.03
C PHE A 82 -2.76 1.12 -22.42
N ALA A 83 -2.24 2.32 -22.57
CA ALA A 83 -0.98 2.75 -21.97
C ALA A 83 -1.04 4.25 -21.66
N GLN A 84 -0.60 4.62 -20.47
CA GLN A 84 -0.71 5.97 -19.91
C GLN A 84 0.65 6.37 -19.36
N TYR A 85 1.17 7.52 -19.78
CA TYR A 85 2.50 8.02 -19.41
C TYR A 85 2.38 9.45 -18.86
N ALA A 86 3.09 9.74 -17.78
CA ALA A 86 3.32 11.11 -17.30
C ALA A 86 4.81 11.35 -17.04
N ASP A 87 5.27 12.50 -17.54
CA ASP A 87 6.47 13.17 -17.06
C ASP A 87 6.02 14.34 -16.18
N ALA A 88 6.17 14.15 -14.87
CA ALA A 88 5.76 15.07 -13.81
C ALA A 88 6.85 15.10 -12.70
N GLY A 89 8.12 15.09 -13.11
CA GLY A 89 9.26 15.11 -12.19
C GLY A 89 9.21 13.97 -11.16
N PRO A 90 9.22 14.25 -9.84
CA PRO A 90 9.11 13.23 -8.79
C PRO A 90 7.82 12.38 -8.82
N ALA A 91 6.76 12.84 -9.50
CA ALA A 91 5.49 12.14 -9.65
C ALA A 91 5.37 11.39 -11.00
N SER A 92 6.44 11.32 -11.79
CA SER A 92 6.45 10.66 -13.11
C SER A 92 6.14 9.16 -13.00
N ALA A 93 5.38 8.65 -13.96
CA ALA A 93 4.90 7.27 -13.96
C ALA A 93 4.49 6.81 -15.36
N ALA A 94 4.30 5.50 -15.54
CA ALA A 94 3.42 5.00 -16.57
C ALA A 94 2.72 3.71 -16.12
N GLN A 95 1.60 3.37 -16.74
CA GLN A 95 0.91 2.10 -16.53
C GLN A 95 0.09 1.71 -17.75
N GLY A 96 -0.38 0.47 -17.81
CA GLY A 96 -1.22 0.01 -18.90
C GLY A 96 -1.69 -1.43 -18.78
N PHE A 97 -2.42 -1.85 -19.80
CA PHE A 97 -2.85 -3.23 -20.01
C PHE A 97 -2.53 -3.63 -21.45
N ASP A 98 -1.64 -4.62 -21.63
CA ASP A 98 -1.15 -5.05 -22.94
C ASP A 98 -2.07 -6.06 -23.67
N GLY A 99 -3.30 -6.24 -23.16
CA GLY A 99 -4.22 -7.30 -23.57
C GLY A 99 -4.11 -8.57 -22.70
N THR A 100 -3.05 -8.73 -21.92
CA THR A 100 -2.80 -9.91 -21.07
C THR A 100 -2.38 -9.59 -19.63
N HIS A 101 -1.55 -8.57 -19.42
CA HIS A 101 -1.00 -8.18 -18.12
C HIS A 101 -1.28 -6.71 -17.82
N ALA A 102 -1.67 -6.42 -16.58
CA ALA A 102 -1.55 -5.07 -16.04
C ALA A 102 -0.06 -4.80 -15.71
N TRP A 103 0.46 -3.69 -16.20
CA TRP A 103 1.87 -3.32 -16.00
C TRP A 103 1.99 -1.90 -15.49
N ASN A 104 3.05 -1.65 -14.73
CA ASN A 104 3.39 -0.37 -14.13
C ASN A 104 4.84 -0.01 -14.41
N ARG A 105 5.14 1.30 -14.39
CA ARG A 105 6.46 1.90 -14.54
C ARG A 105 6.63 3.06 -13.57
N ASP A 106 7.74 3.08 -12.84
CA ASP A 106 8.10 4.19 -11.95
C ASP A 106 8.82 5.32 -12.71
N ALA A 107 9.06 6.45 -12.02
CA ALA A 107 9.80 7.60 -12.55
C ALA A 107 11.22 7.27 -13.04
N SER A 108 11.82 6.17 -12.60
CA SER A 108 13.18 5.77 -12.99
C SER A 108 13.24 4.97 -14.29
N GLY A 109 12.13 4.34 -14.69
CA GLY A 109 12.09 3.39 -15.79
C GLY A 109 12.09 1.91 -15.39
N TYR A 110 11.93 1.56 -14.11
CA TYR A 110 11.66 0.18 -13.71
C TYR A 110 10.24 -0.21 -14.11
N VAL A 111 10.06 -1.37 -14.74
CA VAL A 111 8.76 -1.84 -15.27
C VAL A 111 8.42 -3.23 -14.75
N TRP A 112 7.27 -3.37 -14.10
CA TRP A 112 6.82 -4.63 -13.50
C TRP A 112 5.38 -5.00 -13.90
N ASN A 113 5.04 -6.28 -13.78
CA ASN A 113 3.66 -6.76 -13.92
C ASN A 113 2.99 -6.80 -12.54
N ASP A 114 1.84 -6.15 -12.43
CA ASP A 114 0.97 -6.28 -11.27
C ASP A 114 0.00 -7.44 -11.53
N GLY A 115 0.21 -8.55 -10.82
CA GLY A 115 -0.59 -9.77 -10.97
C GLY A 115 -1.72 -9.87 -9.96
N SER A 116 -1.96 -8.82 -9.16
CA SER A 116 -3.01 -8.81 -8.16
C SER A 116 -4.41 -8.80 -8.78
N ALA A 117 -5.39 -9.32 -8.04
CA ALA A 117 -6.80 -9.14 -8.38
C ALA A 117 -7.18 -7.64 -8.46
N GLN A 118 -6.57 -6.80 -7.62
CA GLN A 118 -6.82 -5.34 -7.58
C GLN A 118 -6.47 -4.67 -8.91
N ALA A 119 -5.26 -4.90 -9.43
CA ALA A 119 -4.83 -4.35 -10.72
C ALA A 119 -5.55 -4.99 -11.91
N ARG A 120 -5.86 -6.31 -11.83
CA ARG A 120 -6.68 -6.98 -12.84
C ARG A 120 -8.06 -6.35 -12.98
N TYR A 121 -8.76 -6.08 -11.87
CA TYR A 121 -10.09 -5.45 -11.93
C TYR A 121 -10.00 -4.00 -12.44
N ALA A 122 -9.04 -3.21 -11.93
CA ALA A 122 -8.82 -1.85 -12.45
C ALA A 122 -8.55 -1.83 -13.97
N ALA A 123 -7.74 -2.78 -14.48
CA ALA A 123 -7.50 -2.92 -15.91
C ALA A 123 -8.75 -3.38 -16.69
N LEU A 124 -9.55 -4.31 -16.16
CA LEU A 124 -10.79 -4.77 -16.80
C LEU A 124 -11.88 -3.69 -16.86
N ASP A 125 -12.00 -2.87 -15.81
CA ASP A 125 -12.93 -1.74 -15.80
C ASP A 125 -12.49 -0.66 -16.79
N GLN A 126 -11.19 -0.37 -16.87
CA GLN A 126 -10.62 0.54 -17.87
C GLN A 126 -10.82 0.01 -19.31
N VAL A 127 -10.61 -1.28 -19.55
CA VAL A 127 -10.90 -1.99 -20.81
C VAL A 127 -12.38 -1.86 -21.19
N TYR A 128 -13.30 -2.07 -20.24
CA TYR A 128 -14.73 -1.98 -20.47
C TYR A 128 -15.15 -0.57 -20.93
N LEU A 129 -14.54 0.47 -20.34
CA LEU A 129 -14.86 1.86 -20.65
C LEU A 129 -14.17 2.35 -21.93
N ASN A 130 -12.89 1.99 -22.15
CA ASN A 130 -12.14 2.35 -23.36
C ASN A 130 -12.74 1.77 -24.65
N ARG A 131 -13.45 0.63 -24.54
CA ARG A 131 -14.20 -0.03 -25.63
C ARG A 131 -15.67 0.40 -25.71
N TYR A 132 -16.07 1.36 -24.87
CA TYR A 132 -17.43 1.90 -24.76
C TYR A 132 -18.51 0.82 -24.59
N LEU A 133 -18.22 -0.24 -23.82
CA LEU A 133 -19.08 -1.43 -23.75
C LEU A 133 -20.49 -1.13 -23.21
N LEU A 134 -20.62 -0.18 -22.29
CA LEU A 134 -21.91 0.24 -21.71
C LEU A 134 -22.95 0.67 -22.74
N TRP A 135 -22.53 1.28 -23.85
CA TRP A 135 -23.43 1.79 -24.89
C TRP A 135 -23.72 0.78 -26.01
N ARG A 136 -23.27 -0.48 -25.85
CA ARG A 136 -23.66 -1.60 -26.73
C ARG A 136 -25.03 -2.16 -26.32
N PRO A 137 -25.77 -2.84 -27.23
CA PRO A 137 -27.09 -3.40 -26.91
C PRO A 137 -27.10 -4.47 -25.82
N ASP A 138 -25.95 -5.11 -25.57
CA ASP A 138 -25.71 -6.12 -24.54
C ASP A 138 -25.02 -5.55 -23.28
N HIS A 139 -24.73 -4.24 -23.27
CA HIS A 139 -23.85 -3.58 -22.30
C HIS A 139 -22.50 -4.30 -22.09
N GLY A 140 -21.99 -5.00 -23.13
CA GLY A 140 -20.81 -5.87 -23.02
C GLY A 140 -20.91 -6.97 -21.97
N GLY A 141 -22.13 -7.40 -21.60
CA GLY A 141 -22.38 -8.41 -20.57
C GLY A 141 -22.33 -7.89 -19.13
N ALA A 142 -22.31 -6.58 -18.90
CA ALA A 142 -22.44 -6.02 -17.55
C ALA A 142 -23.90 -6.02 -17.06
N ALA A 143 -24.10 -6.27 -15.76
CA ALA A 143 -25.37 -5.98 -15.12
C ALA A 143 -25.49 -4.46 -14.87
N VAL A 144 -26.60 -3.84 -15.30
CA VAL A 144 -26.83 -2.40 -15.12
C VAL A 144 -28.10 -2.16 -14.28
N ALA A 145 -28.00 -1.30 -13.27
CA ALA A 145 -29.08 -0.99 -12.35
C ALA A 145 -29.13 0.52 -12.05
N SER A 146 -30.32 1.13 -12.09
CA SER A 146 -30.48 2.53 -11.73
C SER A 146 -30.29 2.74 -10.22
N ARG A 147 -29.48 3.73 -9.86
CA ARG A 147 -29.41 4.30 -8.51
C ARG A 147 -30.41 5.46 -8.32
N GLY A 148 -31.17 5.80 -9.36
CA GLY A 148 -32.08 6.93 -9.42
C GLY A 148 -31.36 8.28 -9.61
N GLN A 149 -32.13 9.33 -9.88
CA GLN A 149 -31.57 10.67 -10.09
C GLN A 149 -30.92 11.27 -8.83
N ARG A 150 -29.93 12.13 -9.01
CA ARG A 150 -29.27 12.93 -7.96
C ARG A 150 -29.09 14.37 -8.43
N VAL A 151 -29.12 15.32 -7.49
CA VAL A 151 -28.81 16.72 -7.75
C VAL A 151 -27.56 17.11 -6.97
N VAL A 152 -26.57 17.68 -7.65
CA VAL A 152 -25.31 18.18 -7.05
C VAL A 152 -25.00 19.53 -7.66
N ASN A 153 -24.79 20.55 -6.83
CA ASN A 153 -24.52 21.93 -7.24
C ASN A 153 -25.54 22.50 -8.25
N GLY A 154 -26.81 22.09 -8.15
CA GLY A 154 -27.89 22.49 -9.06
C GLY A 154 -28.01 21.65 -10.34
N HIS A 155 -26.98 20.88 -10.70
CA HIS A 155 -27.01 19.96 -11.84
C HIS A 155 -27.71 18.65 -11.46
N ARG A 156 -28.54 18.12 -12.37
CA ARG A 156 -29.23 16.82 -12.21
C ARG A 156 -28.51 15.74 -13.01
N TYR A 157 -28.32 14.59 -12.38
CA TYR A 157 -27.65 13.44 -12.96
C TYR A 157 -28.52 12.19 -12.85
N ASP A 158 -28.55 11.40 -13.92
CA ASP A 158 -29.01 10.02 -13.93
C ASP A 158 -27.85 9.13 -13.52
N VAL A 159 -28.02 8.32 -12.47
CA VAL A 159 -26.94 7.52 -11.88
C VAL A 159 -27.22 6.04 -12.11
N LEU A 160 -26.31 5.36 -12.81
CA LEU A 160 -26.43 3.94 -13.17
C LEU A 160 -25.26 3.15 -12.57
N GLN A 161 -25.54 2.19 -11.69
CA GLN A 161 -24.57 1.16 -11.34
C GLN A 161 -24.42 0.18 -12.51
N VAL A 162 -23.18 -0.20 -12.79
CA VAL A 162 -22.72 -1.09 -13.84
C VAL A 162 -21.77 -2.10 -13.20
N ALA A 163 -21.97 -3.40 -13.40
CA ALA A 163 -21.09 -4.44 -12.89
C ALA A 163 -20.56 -5.27 -14.07
N PRO A 164 -19.35 -4.97 -14.60
CA PRO A 164 -18.72 -5.76 -15.64
C PRO A 164 -18.43 -7.18 -15.16
N SER A 165 -18.57 -8.15 -16.05
CA SER A 165 -18.36 -9.56 -15.70
C SER A 165 -16.89 -9.83 -15.34
N GLY A 166 -16.66 -10.35 -14.13
CA GLY A 166 -15.31 -10.63 -13.62
C GLY A 166 -14.54 -9.41 -13.14
N SER A 167 -15.22 -8.31 -12.79
CA SER A 167 -14.61 -7.06 -12.29
C SER A 167 -15.44 -6.40 -11.17
N LEU A 168 -15.06 -5.18 -10.75
CA LEU A 168 -15.72 -4.46 -9.65
C LEU A 168 -16.91 -3.62 -10.14
N PRO A 169 -18.00 -3.50 -9.36
CA PRO A 169 -19.15 -2.68 -9.73
C PRO A 169 -18.84 -1.18 -9.62
N PHE A 170 -19.31 -0.40 -10.58
CA PHE A 170 -19.10 1.03 -10.70
C PHE A 170 -20.36 1.82 -11.05
N ASP A 171 -20.51 3.07 -10.60
CA ASP A 171 -21.63 3.92 -11.02
C ASP A 171 -21.18 4.98 -12.04
N VAL A 172 -21.93 5.12 -13.12
CA VAL A 172 -21.77 6.24 -14.08
C VAL A 172 -22.82 7.30 -13.76
N TRP A 173 -22.38 8.56 -13.68
CA TRP A 173 -23.25 9.72 -13.52
C TRP A 173 -23.35 10.44 -14.87
N ILE A 174 -24.51 10.36 -15.49
CA ILE A 174 -24.82 10.99 -16.77
C ILE A 174 -25.56 12.29 -16.48
N ASP A 175 -25.08 13.43 -16.99
CA ASP A 175 -25.76 14.71 -16.80
C ASP A 175 -27.10 14.72 -17.58
N ALA A 176 -28.20 15.01 -16.89
CA ALA A 176 -29.55 14.86 -17.41
C ALA A 176 -29.99 15.97 -18.39
N THR A 177 -29.06 16.83 -18.83
CA THR A 177 -29.28 17.95 -19.77
C THR A 177 -28.46 17.80 -21.04
N THR A 178 -27.22 17.34 -20.90
CA THR A 178 -26.26 17.10 -21.99
C THR A 178 -26.20 15.63 -22.42
N HIS A 179 -26.65 14.72 -21.55
CA HIS A 179 -26.56 13.26 -21.64
C HIS A 179 -25.12 12.71 -21.73
N LEU A 180 -24.11 13.55 -21.44
CA LEU A 180 -22.72 13.13 -21.39
C LEU A 180 -22.37 12.56 -20.00
N PRO A 181 -21.48 11.57 -19.90
CA PRO A 181 -20.93 11.13 -18.62
C PRO A 181 -20.19 12.29 -17.95
N ALA A 182 -20.63 12.68 -16.76
CA ALA A 182 -20.02 13.73 -15.99
C ALA A 182 -19.06 13.19 -14.92
N ARG A 183 -19.41 12.06 -14.27
CA ARG A 183 -18.59 11.41 -13.23
C ARG A 183 -18.97 9.94 -12.94
N THR A 184 -18.48 9.40 -11.82
CA THR A 184 -17.71 8.14 -11.86
C THR A 184 -17.57 7.52 -10.42
N VAL A 185 -18.33 6.49 -9.95
CA VAL A 185 -18.28 5.94 -8.53
C VAL A 185 -18.61 4.35 -8.25
N GLN A 186 -17.97 3.10 -8.06
CA GLN A 186 -16.73 2.14 -7.97
C GLN A 186 -15.72 1.92 -6.76
N VAL A 187 -16.01 1.46 -5.54
CA VAL A 187 -14.91 1.34 -4.51
C VAL A 187 -13.82 0.33 -4.91
N ILE A 188 -12.53 0.74 -4.88
CA ILE A 188 -11.37 -0.15 -5.12
C ILE A 188 -10.53 -0.29 -3.85
N GLY A 189 -10.74 -1.40 -3.14
CA GLY A 189 -10.02 -1.71 -1.90
C GLY A 189 -10.47 -0.81 -0.76
N VAL A 190 -9.54 -0.10 -0.13
CA VAL A 190 -9.85 0.95 0.86
C VAL A 190 -10.14 2.33 0.23
N SER A 191 -9.95 2.49 -1.09
CA SER A 191 -9.84 3.80 -1.74
C SER A 191 -11.08 4.23 -2.55
N THR A 192 -11.34 5.54 -2.49
CA THR A 192 -12.40 6.24 -3.23
C THR A 192 -11.80 7.30 -4.18
N ILE A 193 -11.29 6.84 -5.34
CA ILE A 193 -10.92 7.59 -6.56
C ILE A 193 -12.13 8.14 -7.38
N THR A 194 -12.62 9.36 -7.10
CA THR A 194 -13.68 9.99 -7.93
C THR A 194 -13.09 10.78 -9.09
N THR A 195 -13.37 10.36 -10.33
CA THR A 195 -13.07 11.10 -11.56
C THR A 195 -14.26 11.94 -12.05
N THR A 196 -14.00 13.06 -12.72
CA THR A 196 -15.00 13.86 -13.43
C THR A 196 -14.50 14.27 -14.81
N PHE A 197 -15.43 14.44 -15.75
CA PHE A 197 -15.16 14.68 -17.17
C PHE A 197 -15.74 16.01 -17.62
N GLY A 198 -14.95 16.77 -18.39
CA GLY A 198 -15.34 18.05 -18.95
C GLY A 198 -14.74 18.27 -20.34
N ASP A 199 -15.07 19.42 -20.93
CA ASP A 199 -14.57 19.84 -22.25
C ASP A 199 -14.71 18.74 -23.32
N TYR A 200 -15.94 18.28 -23.52
CA TYR A 200 -16.25 17.24 -24.51
C TYR A 200 -16.16 17.79 -25.93
N ARG A 201 -15.10 17.44 -26.66
CA ARG A 201 -14.85 17.86 -28.05
C ARG A 201 -15.08 16.71 -29.03
N SER A 202 -15.49 17.04 -30.25
CA SER A 202 -15.71 16.05 -31.31
C SER A 202 -14.38 15.63 -31.96
N VAL A 203 -14.12 14.32 -31.98
CA VAL A 203 -12.95 13.67 -32.57
C VAL A 203 -13.46 12.57 -33.48
N HIS A 204 -13.39 12.78 -34.80
CA HIS A 204 -13.93 11.84 -35.81
C HIS A 204 -15.41 11.44 -35.60
N GLY A 205 -16.22 12.32 -34.98
CA GLY A 205 -17.64 12.10 -34.68
C GLY A 205 -17.94 11.55 -33.28
N LEU A 206 -16.93 11.04 -32.57
CA LEU A 206 -17.01 10.65 -31.17
C LEU A 206 -16.74 11.89 -30.28
N ARG A 207 -17.53 12.11 -29.21
CA ARG A 207 -17.18 13.12 -28.20
C ARG A 207 -16.24 12.52 -27.17
N VAL A 208 -15.08 13.15 -27.03
CA VAL A 208 -14.02 12.75 -26.11
C VAL A 208 -13.83 13.85 -25.06
N PRO A 209 -13.71 13.54 -23.75
CA PRO A 209 -13.45 14.55 -22.73
C PRO A 209 -11.99 15.02 -22.80
N PHE A 210 -11.79 16.31 -23.07
CA PHE A 210 -10.47 16.93 -23.06
C PHE A 210 -10.03 17.35 -21.66
N LEU A 211 -10.94 17.45 -20.69
CA LEU A 211 -10.63 17.62 -19.27
C LEU A 211 -11.05 16.38 -18.49
N GLN A 212 -10.12 15.81 -17.72
CA GLN A 212 -10.37 14.70 -16.81
C GLN A 212 -9.71 15.01 -15.46
N THR A 213 -10.44 14.95 -14.35
CA THR A 213 -9.91 15.22 -13.01
C THR A 213 -10.34 14.17 -12.01
N SER A 214 -9.39 13.53 -11.34
CA SER A 214 -9.59 12.41 -10.42
C SER A 214 -9.02 12.70 -9.04
N ASP A 215 -9.77 12.44 -7.97
CA ASP A 215 -9.29 12.50 -6.59
C ASP A 215 -9.33 11.13 -5.92
N ALA A 216 -8.17 10.58 -5.54
CA ALA A 216 -8.02 9.33 -4.80
C ALA A 216 -7.73 9.58 -3.32
N ASP A 217 -8.78 9.65 -2.50
CA ASP A 217 -8.70 9.91 -1.05
C ASP A 217 -7.91 11.20 -0.70
N GLY A 218 -8.07 12.26 -1.50
CA GLY A 218 -7.31 13.52 -1.40
C GLY A 218 -6.07 13.60 -2.29
N ASN A 219 -5.68 12.51 -2.97
CA ASN A 219 -4.66 12.57 -4.02
C ASN A 219 -5.30 13.01 -5.34
N ALA A 220 -5.35 14.31 -5.59
CA ALA A 220 -5.89 14.88 -6.82
C ALA A 220 -4.91 14.79 -8.00
N ALA A 221 -5.43 14.44 -9.17
CA ALA A 221 -4.77 14.56 -10.47
C ALA A 221 -5.73 15.18 -11.50
N ALA A 222 -5.20 15.98 -12.43
CA ALA A 222 -5.97 16.69 -13.44
C ALA A 222 -5.25 16.68 -14.78
N PHE A 223 -5.84 16.06 -15.80
CA PHE A 223 -5.33 16.02 -17.17
C PHE A 223 -6.17 16.93 -18.07
N HIS A 224 -5.47 17.72 -18.90
CA HIS A 224 -6.07 18.53 -19.96
C HIS A 224 -5.40 18.19 -21.29
N ALA A 225 -6.12 17.42 -22.12
CA ALA A 225 -5.71 17.08 -23.47
C ALA A 225 -5.59 18.35 -24.33
N LYS A 226 -4.48 18.45 -25.06
CA LYS A 226 -4.23 19.51 -26.05
C LYS A 226 -4.52 19.01 -27.47
N THR A 227 -4.28 17.73 -27.72
CA THR A 227 -4.53 17.06 -28.99
C THR A 227 -5.15 15.68 -28.78
N ALA A 228 -6.05 15.30 -29.68
CA ALA A 228 -6.56 13.95 -29.82
C ALA A 228 -6.30 13.46 -31.25
N VAL A 229 -5.70 12.27 -31.39
CA VAL A 229 -5.37 11.63 -32.67
C VAL A 229 -6.06 10.27 -32.74
N VAL A 230 -6.72 9.99 -33.86
CA VAL A 230 -7.30 8.68 -34.18
C VAL A 230 -6.33 7.91 -35.07
N ASP A 231 -6.19 6.61 -34.82
CA ASP A 231 -5.38 5.66 -35.61
C ASP A 231 -3.92 6.11 -35.78
N ASP A 232 -3.35 6.69 -34.72
CA ASP A 232 -1.95 7.13 -34.63
C ASP A 232 -0.97 5.95 -34.90
N PRO A 233 -0.07 6.05 -35.89
CA PRO A 233 0.88 4.98 -36.22
C PRO A 233 1.77 4.51 -35.07
N GLY A 234 1.99 5.34 -34.03
CA GLY A 234 2.76 4.98 -32.84
C GLY A 234 2.05 4.01 -31.89
N ALA A 235 0.72 3.86 -31.99
CA ALA A 235 -0.09 3.11 -31.02
C ALA A 235 0.34 1.63 -30.93
N ALA A 236 0.72 1.01 -32.04
CA ALA A 236 1.19 -0.38 -32.11
C ALA A 236 2.52 -0.64 -31.37
N VAL A 237 3.22 0.42 -30.94
CA VAL A 237 4.39 0.37 -30.03
C VAL A 237 3.98 0.84 -28.63
N ALA A 238 3.29 1.98 -28.52
CA ALA A 238 2.95 2.61 -27.24
C ALA A 238 2.03 1.77 -26.34
N LEU A 239 1.13 0.97 -26.92
CA LEU A 239 0.20 0.08 -26.21
C LEU A 239 0.87 -1.20 -25.66
N ARG A 240 2.12 -1.49 -26.05
CA ARG A 240 2.85 -2.64 -25.51
C ARG A 240 3.42 -2.30 -24.14
N ARG A 241 3.50 -3.29 -23.26
CA ARG A 241 4.33 -3.22 -22.06
C ARG A 241 5.74 -2.76 -22.43
N PRO A 242 6.27 -1.67 -21.85
CA PRO A 242 7.62 -1.21 -22.14
C PRO A 242 8.68 -2.17 -21.57
N ASN A 243 9.86 -2.16 -22.16
CA ASN A 243 11.04 -2.79 -21.55
C ASN A 243 11.51 -1.93 -20.36
N ALA A 244 11.92 -2.58 -19.26
CA ALA A 244 12.55 -1.86 -18.16
C ALA A 244 13.90 -1.26 -18.62
N GLN A 245 14.12 0.01 -18.29
CA GLN A 245 15.39 0.70 -18.56
C GLN A 245 15.85 1.39 -17.27
N VAL A 246 16.61 0.65 -16.48
CA VAL A 246 17.12 1.10 -15.18
C VAL A 246 18.64 1.10 -15.20
N SER A 247 19.20 2.31 -15.25
CA SER A 247 20.64 2.57 -15.23
C SER A 247 21.01 3.62 -14.18
N ASP A 248 20.22 3.70 -13.10
CA ASP A 248 20.40 4.64 -11.99
C ASP A 248 21.37 4.10 -10.92
N PHE A 249 21.57 2.79 -10.83
CA PHE A 249 22.43 2.15 -9.84
C PHE A 249 23.81 1.74 -10.37
N ALA A 250 24.70 1.34 -9.46
CA ALA A 250 25.96 0.63 -9.72
C ALA A 250 26.40 -0.14 -8.46
N LEU A 251 26.92 -1.35 -8.65
CA LEU A 251 27.51 -2.21 -7.61
C LEU A 251 28.74 -2.93 -8.24
N PRO A 252 29.96 -2.37 -8.13
CA PRO A 252 31.10 -2.77 -8.97
C PRO A 252 31.55 -4.23 -8.83
N SER A 253 31.44 -4.80 -7.63
CA SER A 253 31.71 -6.20 -7.29
C SER A 253 30.61 -7.17 -7.74
N GLY A 254 29.48 -6.66 -8.23
CA GLY A 254 28.26 -7.42 -8.49
C GLY A 254 27.49 -7.88 -7.24
N THR A 255 28.11 -7.82 -6.05
CA THR A 255 27.56 -8.25 -4.75
C THR A 255 28.12 -7.44 -3.57
N THR A 256 27.28 -7.06 -2.60
CA THR A 256 27.70 -6.44 -1.32
C THR A 256 26.97 -7.11 -0.15
N THR A 257 27.62 -7.22 1.00
CA THR A 257 27.06 -7.80 2.24
C THR A 257 27.12 -6.77 3.36
N ILE A 258 25.99 -6.52 4.01
CA ILE A 258 25.78 -5.41 4.94
C ILE A 258 25.20 -5.96 6.25
N PRO A 259 25.87 -5.82 7.40
CA PRO A 259 25.30 -6.22 8.69
C PRO A 259 24.12 -5.31 9.07
N PHE A 260 23.11 -5.85 9.74
CA PHE A 260 21.96 -5.11 10.24
C PHE A 260 21.72 -5.31 11.75
N GLU A 261 20.98 -4.37 12.35
CA GLU A 261 20.38 -4.53 13.67
C GLU A 261 18.88 -4.87 13.52
N LEU A 262 18.32 -5.67 14.44
CA LEU A 262 16.88 -5.87 14.56
C LEU A 262 16.31 -4.91 15.61
N VAL A 263 15.66 -3.84 15.16
CA VAL A 263 15.08 -2.81 16.03
C VAL A 263 13.56 -2.97 16.09
N ASP A 264 13.04 -3.46 17.21
CA ASP A 264 11.61 -3.85 17.36
C ASP A 264 11.12 -4.81 16.27
N GLY A 265 12.03 -5.67 15.76
CA GLY A 265 11.78 -6.62 14.66
C GLY A 265 12.17 -6.11 13.26
N HIS A 266 12.28 -4.80 13.06
CA HIS A 266 12.61 -4.20 11.77
C HIS A 266 14.10 -4.37 11.43
N VAL A 267 14.42 -4.65 10.17
CA VAL A 267 15.81 -4.74 9.68
C VAL A 267 16.36 -3.33 9.46
N VAL A 268 17.24 -2.86 10.33
CA VAL A 268 17.85 -1.53 10.27
C VAL A 268 19.32 -1.61 9.87
N LEU A 269 19.73 -0.84 8.86
CA LEU A 269 21.12 -0.79 8.39
C LEU A 269 21.55 0.63 7.97
N PRO A 270 22.86 0.93 7.94
CA PRO A 270 23.36 2.26 7.61
C PRO A 270 23.32 2.55 6.10
N VAL A 271 22.86 3.74 5.74
CA VAL A 271 22.90 4.30 4.37
C VAL A 271 23.58 5.67 4.34
N THR A 272 24.01 6.13 3.16
CA THR A 272 24.49 7.51 2.96
C THR A 272 23.60 8.28 1.98
N ILE A 273 23.36 9.55 2.27
CA ILE A 273 22.50 10.46 1.50
C ILE A 273 23.35 11.64 1.01
N ASN A 274 23.55 11.74 -0.31
CA ASN A 274 24.41 12.74 -0.96
C ASN A 274 25.81 12.84 -0.31
N GLY A 275 26.40 11.69 0.02
CA GLY A 275 27.72 11.57 0.68
C GLY A 275 27.74 11.87 2.19
N LYS A 276 26.62 12.24 2.80
CA LYS A 276 26.46 12.42 4.25
C LYS A 276 25.95 11.12 4.89
N GLY A 277 26.29 10.88 6.16
CA GLY A 277 25.82 9.72 6.94
C GLY A 277 26.91 9.16 7.86
N PRO A 278 26.76 7.91 8.35
CA PRO A 278 25.64 7.01 8.08
C PRO A 278 24.34 7.44 8.76
N PHE A 279 23.21 7.21 8.07
CA PHE A 279 21.85 7.34 8.61
C PHE A 279 21.23 5.95 8.76
N GLN A 280 20.35 5.75 9.75
CA GLN A 280 19.79 4.43 10.08
C GLN A 280 18.42 4.22 9.44
N PHE A 281 18.34 3.36 8.42
CA PHE A 281 17.11 3.15 7.64
C PHE A 281 16.58 1.71 7.81
N ILE A 282 15.26 1.58 7.93
CA ILE A 282 14.57 0.27 7.86
C ILE A 282 14.56 -0.20 6.40
N PHE A 283 14.87 -1.46 6.14
CA PHE A 283 14.65 -2.10 4.83
C PHE A 283 13.29 -2.81 4.80
N ASP A 284 12.38 -2.28 3.98
CA ASP A 284 10.93 -2.54 4.06
C ASP A 284 10.37 -3.01 2.70
N THR A 285 10.04 -4.29 2.59
CA THR A 285 9.39 -4.87 1.40
C THR A 285 7.90 -4.53 1.26
N GLY A 286 7.24 -4.07 2.33
CA GLY A 286 5.92 -3.41 2.30
C GLY A 286 6.02 -1.89 2.09
N GLY A 287 7.22 -1.40 1.76
CA GLY A 287 7.60 0.00 1.86
C GLY A 287 7.97 0.68 0.55
N GLN A 288 8.24 1.97 0.71
CA GLN A 288 8.78 2.87 -0.30
C GLN A 288 9.95 3.63 0.31
N ASN A 289 10.78 4.23 -0.53
CA ASN A 289 11.80 5.18 -0.07
C ASN A 289 11.15 6.36 0.66
N VAL A 290 11.39 6.46 1.97
CA VAL A 290 10.89 7.52 2.87
C VAL A 290 12.05 8.04 3.70
N ILE A 291 12.12 9.36 3.90
CA ILE A 291 13.14 10.03 4.72
C ILE A 291 12.45 10.90 5.76
N ASP A 292 13.04 11.00 6.96
CA ASP A 292 12.54 11.90 7.98
C ASP A 292 12.67 13.38 7.55
N ALA A 293 11.68 14.20 7.89
CA ALA A 293 11.63 15.61 7.54
C ALA A 293 12.81 16.44 8.08
N ASP A 294 13.25 16.22 9.33
CA ASP A 294 14.40 16.94 9.88
C ASP A 294 15.72 16.39 9.33
N VAL A 295 15.80 15.09 8.99
CA VAL A 295 16.96 14.51 8.29
C VAL A 295 17.09 15.09 6.88
N ALA A 296 16.01 15.14 6.10
CA ALA A 296 15.97 15.73 4.76
C ALA A 296 16.41 17.20 4.77
N LYS A 297 15.93 17.97 5.75
CA LYS A 297 16.33 19.36 5.99
C LYS A 297 17.80 19.50 6.38
N ALA A 298 18.33 18.61 7.24
CA ALA A 298 19.73 18.62 7.65
C ALA A 298 20.70 18.21 6.53
N VAL A 299 20.31 17.29 5.63
CA VAL A 299 21.11 16.99 4.43
C VAL A 299 20.96 18.07 3.35
N GLY A 300 19.92 18.90 3.39
CA GLY A 300 19.71 20.03 2.47
C GLY A 300 18.88 19.67 1.23
N LEU A 301 18.00 18.68 1.33
CA LEU A 301 17.09 18.29 0.24
C LEU A 301 15.92 19.27 0.13
N GLY A 302 15.62 19.69 -1.11
CA GLY A 302 14.36 20.36 -1.43
C GLY A 302 13.21 19.35 -1.54
N SER A 303 12.00 19.78 -1.13
CA SER A 303 10.77 18.99 -1.19
C SER A 303 9.68 19.67 -2.02
N ALA A 304 8.87 18.89 -2.74
CA ALA A 304 7.82 19.39 -3.63
C ALA A 304 6.58 18.46 -3.67
N GLY A 305 5.45 18.99 -4.15
CA GLY A 305 4.15 18.29 -4.16
C GLY A 305 3.47 18.25 -2.78
N ASN A 306 2.19 17.84 -2.75
CA ASN A 306 1.37 17.77 -1.54
C ASN A 306 0.53 16.48 -1.52
N ALA A 307 1.17 15.33 -1.29
CA ALA A 307 0.56 14.00 -1.37
C ALA A 307 -0.10 13.55 -0.06
N ALA A 308 -1.05 12.61 -0.17
CA ALA A 308 -1.80 12.06 0.96
C ALA A 308 -1.55 10.55 1.07
N GLY A 309 -0.81 10.12 2.09
CA GLY A 309 -0.29 8.75 2.24
C GLY A 309 -0.79 8.02 3.47
N GLY A 310 -1.35 6.81 3.28
CA GLY A 310 -1.72 5.90 4.36
C GLY A 310 -0.59 4.91 4.73
N GLY A 311 -0.63 4.43 5.98
CA GLY A 311 0.29 3.42 6.51
C GLY A 311 -0.44 2.29 7.26
N VAL A 312 0.12 1.88 8.39
CA VAL A 312 -0.44 0.82 9.25
C VAL A 312 -1.58 1.31 10.15
N GLY A 313 -1.71 2.62 10.34
CA GLY A 313 -2.83 3.23 11.05
C GLY A 313 -3.95 3.72 10.13
N ALA A 314 -5.06 4.17 10.73
CA ALA A 314 -6.28 4.55 10.00
C ALA A 314 -6.31 6.00 9.49
N ALA A 315 -5.31 6.83 9.83
CA ALA A 315 -5.17 8.19 9.33
C ALA A 315 -4.29 8.26 8.06
N THR A 316 -4.49 9.33 7.29
CA THR A 316 -3.70 9.65 6.10
C THR A 316 -2.82 10.85 6.43
N GLU A 317 -1.51 10.73 6.22
CA GLU A 317 -0.55 11.82 6.46
C GLU A 317 -0.29 12.61 5.18
N ALA A 318 -0.10 13.93 5.31
CA ALA A 318 0.40 14.75 4.22
C ALA A 318 1.91 14.56 4.05
N PHE A 319 2.39 14.36 2.82
CA PHE A 319 3.81 14.19 2.52
C PHE A 319 4.24 14.91 1.24
N GLN A 320 5.56 15.12 1.12
CA GLN A 320 6.18 15.74 -0.05
C GLN A 320 7.20 14.79 -0.68
N PHE A 321 7.66 15.08 -1.89
CA PHE A 321 8.70 14.31 -2.57
C PHE A 321 10.03 15.06 -2.56
N ALA A 322 11.12 14.37 -2.23
CA ALA A 322 12.49 14.84 -2.37
C ALA A 322 13.28 13.92 -3.30
N THR A 323 14.27 14.45 -4.03
CA THR A 323 15.17 13.64 -4.87
C THR A 323 16.57 13.61 -4.27
N VAL A 324 17.05 12.42 -3.93
CA VAL A 324 18.42 12.17 -3.47
C VAL A 324 19.30 11.89 -4.68
N ASP A 325 20.24 12.78 -4.96
CA ASP A 325 21.14 12.68 -6.12
C ASP A 325 21.99 11.40 -6.08
N MET A 326 22.44 11.00 -4.89
CA MET A 326 23.20 9.77 -4.65
C MET A 326 22.89 9.16 -3.29
N LEU A 327 22.25 7.99 -3.30
CA LEU A 327 22.06 7.09 -2.17
C LEU A 327 23.17 6.03 -2.18
N GLY A 328 23.81 5.76 -1.03
CA GLY A 328 24.77 4.67 -0.84
C GLY A 328 24.25 3.60 0.13
N VAL A 329 24.40 2.33 -0.24
CA VAL A 329 23.90 1.15 0.50
C VAL A 329 24.96 0.04 0.43
N GLY A 330 25.83 -0.05 1.45
CA GLY A 330 27.06 -0.84 1.34
C GLY A 330 27.92 -0.36 0.17
N ASP A 331 28.45 -1.27 -0.64
CA ASP A 331 29.22 -0.93 -1.86
C ASP A 331 28.31 -0.51 -3.05
N ALA A 332 26.99 -0.52 -2.90
CA ALA A 332 26.05 -0.12 -3.93
C ALA A 332 25.77 1.39 -3.90
N THR A 333 25.65 2.00 -5.07
CA THR A 333 25.21 3.40 -5.24
C THR A 333 23.98 3.46 -6.13
N LEU A 334 23.05 4.36 -5.83
CA LEU A 334 21.85 4.63 -6.63
C LEU A 334 21.67 6.14 -6.82
N ARG A 335 21.43 6.56 -8.07
CA ARG A 335 21.35 7.97 -8.47
C ARG A 335 19.89 8.44 -8.54
N LYS A 336 19.63 9.72 -8.25
CA LYS A 336 18.30 10.37 -8.41
C LYS A 336 17.13 9.60 -7.77
N GLN A 337 17.33 9.06 -6.57
CA GLN A 337 16.32 8.26 -5.87
C GLN A 337 15.24 9.17 -5.27
N ILE A 338 13.96 8.87 -5.50
CA ILE A 338 12.84 9.73 -5.07
C ILE A 338 12.30 9.23 -3.73
N PHE A 339 12.46 10.03 -2.69
CA PHE A 339 11.98 9.76 -1.33
C PHE A 339 10.68 10.52 -1.03
N GLY A 340 9.77 9.91 -0.28
CA GLY A 340 8.72 10.64 0.43
C GLY A 340 9.29 11.27 1.71
N VAL A 341 8.92 12.51 2.01
CA VAL A 341 9.36 13.25 3.20
C VAL A 341 8.23 13.25 4.23
N LEU A 342 8.47 12.65 5.39
CA LEU A 342 7.47 12.40 6.45
C LEU A 342 8.09 12.54 7.85
N PRO A 343 7.32 12.73 8.92
CA PRO A 343 7.82 12.76 10.30
C PRO A 343 8.02 11.33 10.85
N VAL A 344 8.99 10.61 10.29
CA VAL A 344 9.32 9.20 10.65
C VAL A 344 9.72 9.08 12.12
N HIS A 345 10.48 10.05 12.65
CA HIS A 345 10.87 10.11 14.06
C HIS A 345 9.66 10.18 15.00
N ALA A 346 8.60 10.92 14.61
CA ALA A 346 7.38 11.05 15.39
C ALA A 346 6.46 9.80 15.30
N GLY A 347 6.46 9.09 14.17
CA GLY A 347 5.70 7.85 14.01
C GLY A 347 6.46 6.61 14.51
N PHE A 348 7.42 6.15 13.71
CA PHE A 348 8.19 4.93 13.96
C PHE A 348 9.21 5.10 15.09
N GLY A 349 9.89 6.25 15.21
CA GLY A 349 10.89 6.48 16.26
C GLY A 349 10.33 6.36 17.67
N MET A 350 9.16 6.98 17.93
CA MET A 350 8.45 6.83 19.22
C MET A 350 8.05 5.39 19.54
N SER A 351 7.67 4.60 18.52
CA SER A 351 7.17 3.22 18.71
C SER A 351 8.27 2.15 18.78
N SER A 352 9.45 2.39 18.21
CA SER A 352 10.56 1.43 18.15
C SER A 352 11.59 1.62 19.28
N GLY A 353 11.75 2.84 19.80
CA GLY A 353 12.63 3.13 20.94
C GLY A 353 14.06 3.48 20.57
N LYS A 354 14.39 3.48 19.28
CA LYS A 354 15.59 4.08 18.69
C LYS A 354 15.14 4.99 17.53
N PRO A 355 15.78 6.14 17.28
CA PRO A 355 15.49 6.91 16.08
C PRO A 355 15.86 6.10 14.84
N VAL A 356 15.00 6.17 13.81
CA VAL A 356 15.24 5.66 12.47
C VAL A 356 14.98 6.80 11.49
N ASP A 357 15.95 7.04 10.61
CA ASP A 357 16.03 8.24 9.75
C ASP A 357 15.20 8.11 8.46
N GLY A 358 14.66 6.92 8.20
CA GLY A 358 13.80 6.65 7.07
C GLY A 358 13.58 5.16 6.82
N LEU A 359 13.00 4.88 5.65
CA LEU A 359 12.74 3.56 5.12
C LEU A 359 13.30 3.46 3.70
N ILE A 360 13.90 2.31 3.37
CA ILE A 360 14.28 1.92 2.02
C ILE A 360 13.29 0.87 1.55
N GLY A 361 12.64 1.12 0.41
CA GLY A 361 11.56 0.28 -0.10
C GLY A 361 11.74 -0.16 -1.54
N PHE A 362 10.62 -0.35 -2.24
CA PHE A 362 10.56 -0.84 -3.61
C PHE A 362 11.58 -0.18 -4.56
N GLU A 363 11.76 1.13 -4.48
CA GLU A 363 12.64 1.88 -5.38
C GLU A 363 14.09 1.37 -5.36
N VAL A 364 14.61 0.91 -4.22
CA VAL A 364 15.95 0.30 -4.14
C VAL A 364 15.89 -1.22 -4.33
N LEU A 365 14.92 -1.89 -3.69
CA LEU A 365 14.80 -3.35 -3.72
C LEU A 365 14.62 -3.89 -5.15
N ALA A 366 13.97 -3.14 -6.04
CA ALA A 366 13.82 -3.47 -7.45
C ALA A 366 15.13 -3.53 -8.26
N ARG A 367 16.26 -3.04 -7.74
CA ARG A 367 17.56 -3.04 -8.44
C ARG A 367 18.42 -4.27 -8.13
N PHE A 368 18.09 -5.03 -7.09
CA PHE A 368 18.97 -6.08 -6.57
C PHE A 368 18.20 -7.36 -6.23
N VAL A 369 18.79 -8.51 -6.57
CA VAL A 369 18.41 -9.77 -5.94
C VAL A 369 18.87 -9.71 -4.49
N THR A 370 17.92 -9.52 -3.59
CA THR A 370 18.14 -9.09 -2.21
C THR A 370 17.89 -10.25 -1.26
N THR A 371 18.92 -10.69 -0.54
CA THR A 371 18.79 -11.70 0.54
C THR A 371 18.76 -11.02 1.91
N PHE A 372 17.72 -11.25 2.69
CA PHE A 372 17.65 -10.99 4.12
C PHE A 372 18.05 -12.27 4.87
N ASP A 373 19.29 -12.36 5.34
CA ASP A 373 19.83 -13.51 6.06
C ASP A 373 19.79 -13.25 7.58
N TYR A 374 18.60 -13.48 8.16
CA TYR A 374 18.37 -13.37 9.61
C TYR A 374 19.15 -14.41 10.43
N GLY A 375 19.70 -15.45 9.80
CA GLY A 375 20.59 -16.40 10.48
C GLY A 375 21.99 -15.81 10.74
N LYS A 376 22.36 -14.74 10.04
CA LYS A 376 23.66 -14.06 10.16
C LYS A 376 23.56 -12.55 10.41
N ASN A 377 22.33 -12.02 10.59
CA ASN A 377 22.02 -10.60 10.73
C ASN A 377 22.65 -9.73 9.61
N GLN A 378 22.46 -10.15 8.35
CA GLN A 378 23.00 -9.44 7.18
C GLN A 378 22.01 -9.34 6.01
N VAL A 379 22.04 -8.22 5.29
CA VAL A 379 21.46 -8.10 3.94
C VAL A 379 22.55 -8.34 2.91
N VAL A 380 22.26 -9.12 1.86
CA VAL A 380 23.14 -9.30 0.70
C VAL A 380 22.43 -8.79 -0.55
N LEU A 381 22.99 -7.75 -1.18
CA LEU A 381 22.49 -7.20 -2.45
C LEU A 381 23.32 -7.78 -3.60
N ARG A 382 22.66 -8.24 -4.68
CA ARG A 382 23.31 -8.75 -5.88
C ARG A 382 22.71 -8.19 -7.16
N THR A 383 23.56 -8.02 -8.17
CA THR A 383 23.18 -7.62 -9.54
C THR A 383 22.58 -8.74 -10.38
N SER A 384 22.65 -9.98 -9.90
CA SER A 384 22.17 -11.19 -10.57
C SER A 384 21.72 -12.23 -9.53
N PRO A 385 20.92 -13.24 -9.91
CA PRO A 385 20.48 -14.31 -9.01
C PRO A 385 21.66 -15.03 -8.35
N ALA A 386 21.50 -15.37 -7.07
CA ALA A 386 22.43 -16.27 -6.39
C ALA A 386 22.31 -17.70 -6.96
N PRO A 387 23.38 -18.52 -6.89
CA PRO A 387 23.26 -19.97 -7.05
C PRO A 387 22.26 -20.56 -6.03
N ASP A 388 21.62 -21.68 -6.38
CA ASP A 388 20.66 -22.35 -5.50
C ASP A 388 21.25 -22.66 -4.12
N ALA A 389 20.72 -22.01 -3.09
CA ALA A 389 21.19 -22.11 -1.71
C ALA A 389 20.49 -23.22 -0.90
N GLY A 390 19.74 -24.09 -1.59
CA GLY A 390 18.70 -24.93 -0.98
C GLY A 390 17.44 -24.11 -0.61
N GLY A 391 16.49 -24.76 0.08
CA GLY A 391 15.19 -24.15 0.41
C GLY A 391 14.15 -24.27 -0.71
N THR A 392 13.09 -23.47 -0.63
CA THR A 392 11.99 -23.46 -1.61
C THR A 392 11.94 -22.15 -2.37
N THR A 393 12.04 -22.20 -3.70
CA THR A 393 11.78 -21.06 -4.59
C THR A 393 10.33 -21.11 -5.10
N ILE A 394 9.59 -20.02 -4.90
CA ILE A 394 8.22 -19.84 -5.39
C ILE A 394 8.10 -18.59 -6.27
N PRO A 395 7.13 -18.56 -7.20
CA PRO A 395 6.71 -17.30 -7.83
C PRO A 395 6.01 -16.40 -6.79
N PHE A 396 5.99 -15.10 -7.06
CA PHE A 396 5.12 -14.14 -6.40
C PHE A 396 4.45 -13.24 -7.45
N VAL A 397 3.38 -12.53 -7.07
CA VAL A 397 2.83 -11.43 -7.86
C VAL A 397 3.02 -10.11 -7.13
N PHE A 398 3.23 -9.00 -7.84
CA PHE A 398 3.11 -7.69 -7.21
C PHE A 398 1.63 -7.39 -6.93
N ASN A 399 1.38 -6.64 -5.86
CA ASN A 399 0.14 -5.92 -5.58
C ASN A 399 0.52 -4.45 -5.31
N GLY A 400 0.30 -3.58 -6.29
CA GLY A 400 0.97 -2.30 -6.36
C GLY A 400 2.49 -2.51 -6.47
N GLN A 401 3.21 -2.18 -5.40
CA GLN A 401 4.66 -2.39 -5.27
C GLN A 401 5.03 -3.44 -4.20
N HIS A 402 4.07 -3.92 -3.41
CA HIS A 402 4.32 -4.95 -2.41
C HIS A 402 4.36 -6.33 -3.09
N MET A 403 5.19 -7.26 -2.61
CA MET A 403 5.17 -8.63 -3.10
C MET A 403 4.10 -9.46 -2.39
N MET A 404 3.43 -10.35 -3.12
CA MET A 404 2.31 -11.15 -2.65
C MET A 404 2.46 -12.60 -3.08
N ILE A 405 2.34 -13.54 -2.14
CA ILE A 405 2.43 -14.99 -2.37
C ILE A 405 1.19 -15.71 -1.87
N ASP A 406 0.93 -16.91 -2.35
CA ASP A 406 -0.09 -17.78 -1.76
C ASP A 406 0.33 -18.25 -0.36
N CYS A 407 -0.61 -18.18 0.58
CA CYS A 407 -0.47 -18.67 1.95
C CYS A 407 -1.75 -19.41 2.39
N ALA A 408 -1.71 -20.03 3.57
CA ALA A 408 -2.92 -20.41 4.28
C ALA A 408 -2.81 -20.05 5.76
N ILE A 409 -3.90 -19.51 6.32
CA ILE A 409 -4.00 -19.02 7.69
C ILE A 409 -5.04 -19.90 8.38
N GLY A 410 -4.66 -20.62 9.44
CA GLY A 410 -5.54 -21.60 10.08
C GLY A 410 -6.06 -22.70 9.14
N GLY A 411 -5.35 -22.98 8.04
CA GLY A 411 -5.78 -23.89 6.97
C GLY A 411 -6.70 -23.27 5.90
N VAL A 412 -7.11 -22.00 6.04
CA VAL A 412 -7.87 -21.28 5.00
C VAL A 412 -6.88 -20.58 4.06
N ALA A 413 -6.94 -20.92 2.77
CA ALA A 413 -6.07 -20.35 1.75
C ALA A 413 -6.41 -18.89 1.43
N GLY A 414 -5.38 -18.11 1.08
CA GLY A 414 -5.49 -16.74 0.58
C GLY A 414 -4.11 -16.16 0.25
N PRO A 415 -4.02 -15.01 -0.41
CA PRO A 415 -2.73 -14.38 -0.70
C PRO A 415 -2.23 -13.57 0.52
N CYS A 416 -0.94 -13.66 0.83
CA CYS A 416 -0.26 -12.91 1.87
C CYS A 416 0.76 -11.93 1.28
N ILE A 417 0.83 -10.72 1.84
CA ILE A 417 1.95 -9.79 1.61
C ILE A 417 3.16 -10.21 2.46
N ILE A 418 4.37 -10.09 1.90
CA ILE A 418 5.64 -10.35 2.61
C ILE A 418 6.33 -9.03 2.95
N ASP A 419 6.51 -8.76 4.24
CA ASP A 419 6.78 -7.41 4.76
C ASP A 419 7.90 -7.42 5.82
N THR A 420 9.13 -7.09 5.41
CA THR A 420 10.28 -6.91 6.32
C THR A 420 10.18 -5.65 7.18
N GLY A 421 9.26 -4.72 6.86
CA GLY A 421 8.89 -3.56 7.66
C GLY A 421 7.81 -3.87 8.70
N SER A 422 7.27 -5.09 8.78
CA SER A 422 6.28 -5.46 9.79
C SER A 422 6.88 -6.17 11.00
N ARG A 423 6.64 -5.61 12.18
CA ARG A 423 6.99 -6.22 13.48
C ARG A 423 6.09 -7.39 13.92
N SER A 424 4.90 -7.54 13.32
CA SER A 424 3.93 -8.61 13.64
C SER A 424 4.30 -9.90 12.91
N ALA A 425 4.04 -11.08 13.49
CA ALA A 425 4.21 -12.34 12.77
C ALA A 425 3.27 -12.43 11.56
N LEU A 426 2.00 -12.11 11.83
CA LEU A 426 0.91 -12.08 10.85
C LEU A 426 -0.12 -11.02 11.29
N SER A 427 -0.44 -10.04 10.43
CA SER A 427 -1.64 -9.20 10.59
C SER A 427 -2.68 -9.64 9.57
N ILE A 428 -3.82 -10.18 10.02
CA ILE A 428 -4.91 -10.70 9.20
C ILE A 428 -5.91 -9.58 8.91
N THR A 429 -6.32 -9.43 7.64
CA THR A 429 -7.15 -8.28 7.22
C THR A 429 -8.61 -8.42 7.67
N SER A 430 -9.23 -7.30 8.03
CA SER A 430 -10.64 -7.26 8.46
C SER A 430 -11.62 -7.88 7.45
N PRO A 431 -11.48 -7.67 6.11
CA PRO A 431 -12.36 -8.30 5.13
C PRO A 431 -12.18 -9.82 5.06
N PHE A 432 -10.96 -10.34 5.19
CA PHE A 432 -10.71 -11.78 5.17
C PHE A 432 -11.26 -12.47 6.44
N LEU A 433 -11.18 -11.80 7.60
CA LEU A 433 -11.83 -12.26 8.84
C LEU A 433 -13.36 -12.19 8.77
N ALA A 434 -13.93 -11.19 8.09
CA ALA A 434 -15.37 -11.11 7.87
C ALA A 434 -15.90 -12.24 6.96
N ALA A 435 -15.10 -12.68 5.97
CA ALA A 435 -15.39 -13.84 5.14
C ALA A 435 -15.18 -15.18 5.87
N HIS A 436 -14.21 -15.25 6.80
CA HIS A 436 -13.81 -16.46 7.50
C HIS A 436 -13.82 -16.28 9.04
N PRO A 437 -15.00 -16.04 9.66
CA PRO A 437 -15.10 -15.68 11.09
C PRO A 437 -14.64 -16.80 12.03
N THR A 438 -14.57 -18.05 11.56
CA THR A 438 -14.02 -19.19 12.29
C THR A 438 -12.51 -19.14 12.51
N LEU A 439 -11.78 -18.24 11.82
CA LEU A 439 -10.34 -18.05 12.03
C LEU A 439 -10.01 -17.36 13.36
N LEU A 440 -10.94 -16.58 13.93
CA LEU A 440 -10.73 -15.89 15.20
C LEU A 440 -10.86 -16.90 16.37
N PRO A 441 -9.79 -17.23 17.11
CA PRO A 441 -9.86 -18.21 18.18
C PRO A 441 -10.68 -17.68 19.36
N ALA A 442 -11.37 -18.58 20.06
CA ALA A 442 -12.27 -18.21 21.16
C ALA A 442 -11.56 -17.54 22.36
N ASN A 443 -10.25 -17.77 22.52
CA ASN A 443 -9.39 -17.13 23.51
C ASN A 443 -8.67 -15.86 22.99
N ALA A 444 -9.02 -15.35 21.80
CA ALA A 444 -8.45 -14.10 21.29
C ALA A 444 -8.71 -12.93 22.25
N THR A 445 -7.74 -12.02 22.36
CA THR A 445 -7.77 -10.94 23.36
C THR A 445 -8.93 -9.96 23.15
N ALA A 446 -9.16 -9.10 24.14
CA ALA A 446 -9.82 -7.81 23.90
C ALA A 446 -9.07 -7.01 22.81
N VAL A 447 -9.77 -6.09 22.15
CA VAL A 447 -9.15 -5.19 21.17
C VAL A 447 -8.18 -4.24 21.88
N GLY A 448 -7.04 -3.98 21.26
CA GLY A 448 -6.07 -2.97 21.69
C GLY A 448 -5.08 -2.64 20.57
N ALA A 449 -4.08 -1.82 20.89
CA ALA A 449 -3.00 -1.50 19.95
C ALA A 449 -2.09 -2.73 19.73
N ASN A 450 -1.85 -3.08 18.46
CA ASN A 450 -0.92 -4.13 18.04
C ASN A 450 0.33 -3.58 17.34
N GLY A 451 0.21 -2.42 16.69
CA GLY A 451 1.33 -1.69 16.06
C GLY A 451 1.10 -0.18 16.08
N PHE A 452 2.15 0.59 15.82
CA PHE A 452 2.11 2.04 15.57
C PHE A 452 3.07 2.36 14.44
N GLY A 453 2.70 3.30 13.57
CA GLY A 453 3.52 3.78 12.46
C GLY A 453 2.87 4.97 11.76
N VAL A 454 3.13 5.16 10.46
CA VAL A 454 2.45 6.18 9.64
C VAL A 454 0.94 5.95 9.66
N GLY A 455 0.16 7.02 9.90
CA GLY A 455 -1.29 6.97 10.09
C GLY A 455 -1.75 6.57 11.51
N GLY A 456 -0.83 6.35 12.45
CA GLY A 456 -1.11 6.06 13.85
C GLY A 456 -1.12 4.56 14.20
N ALA A 457 -2.08 4.13 15.03
CA ALA A 457 -2.13 2.79 15.61
C ALA A 457 -2.85 1.76 14.71
N SER A 458 -2.30 0.54 14.64
CA SER A 458 -3.08 -0.66 14.27
C SER A 458 -3.85 -1.16 15.49
N LEU A 459 -5.15 -1.37 15.32
CA LEU A 459 -6.07 -1.86 16.35
C LEU A 459 -6.65 -3.22 15.95
N GLY A 460 -6.49 -4.20 16.82
CA GLY A 460 -6.97 -5.56 16.60
C GLY A 460 -6.98 -6.37 17.89
N LYS A 461 -7.28 -7.66 17.77
CA LYS A 461 -7.09 -8.67 18.82
C LYS A 461 -5.79 -9.42 18.58
N LEU A 462 -5.20 -10.04 19.60
CA LEU A 462 -4.18 -11.07 19.41
C LEU A 462 -4.76 -12.46 19.65
N GLY A 463 -4.19 -13.47 19.00
CA GLY A 463 -4.44 -14.88 19.23
C GLY A 463 -3.48 -15.75 18.44
N ARG A 464 -3.32 -17.02 18.82
CA ARG A 464 -2.45 -17.97 18.10
C ARG A 464 -3.16 -18.63 16.92
N THR A 465 -2.42 -18.93 15.86
CA THR A 465 -2.89 -19.68 14.69
C THR A 465 -1.74 -20.43 14.01
N SER A 466 -2.02 -21.17 12.94
CA SER A 466 -0.98 -21.71 12.06
C SER A 466 -0.90 -20.90 10.77
N LEU A 467 0.31 -20.77 10.23
CA LEU A 467 0.57 -20.16 8.93
C LEU A 467 1.27 -21.17 8.02
N GLN A 468 0.83 -21.27 6.78
CA GLN A 468 1.50 -22.03 5.72
C GLN A 468 1.96 -21.05 4.63
N LEU A 469 3.23 -21.11 4.22
CA LEU A 469 3.79 -20.33 3.12
C LEU A 469 4.99 -21.06 2.48
N ALA A 470 5.18 -20.91 1.17
CA ALA A 470 6.34 -21.46 0.44
C ALA A 470 6.65 -22.96 0.71
N GLY A 471 5.62 -23.78 0.95
CA GLY A 471 5.74 -25.19 1.32
C GLY A 471 6.09 -25.48 2.78
N PHE A 472 6.34 -24.46 3.59
CA PHE A 472 6.60 -24.57 5.03
C PHE A 472 5.31 -24.35 5.84
N THR A 473 5.17 -25.09 6.93
CA THR A 473 4.19 -24.81 7.99
C THR A 473 4.91 -24.21 9.19
N VAL A 474 4.50 -23.00 9.60
CA VAL A 474 4.88 -22.40 10.87
C VAL A 474 3.68 -22.55 11.82
N PRO A 475 3.73 -23.50 12.77
CA PRO A 475 2.69 -23.65 13.77
C PRO A 475 2.77 -22.52 14.81
N ASP A 476 1.63 -22.22 15.42
CA ASP A 476 1.52 -21.42 16.66
C ASP A 476 2.14 -20.01 16.58
N VAL A 477 1.90 -19.31 15.47
CA VAL A 477 2.26 -17.90 15.28
C VAL A 477 1.25 -16.97 15.94
N ILE A 478 1.70 -15.82 16.42
CA ILE A 478 0.86 -14.82 17.06
C ILE A 478 0.32 -13.84 16.02
N ALA A 479 -0.98 -13.95 15.74
CA ALA A 479 -1.66 -13.13 14.75
C ALA A 479 -2.37 -11.92 15.37
N ASP A 480 -2.23 -10.77 14.68
CA ASP A 480 -3.03 -9.56 14.83
C ASP A 480 -4.30 -9.71 13.98
N TYR A 481 -5.42 -9.94 14.65
CA TYR A 481 -6.74 -10.02 14.05
C TYR A 481 -7.29 -8.60 13.94
N SER A 482 -7.13 -7.97 12.78
CA SER A 482 -7.43 -6.55 12.61
C SER A 482 -8.91 -6.25 12.85
N THR A 483 -9.16 -5.07 13.42
CA THR A 483 -10.49 -4.45 13.51
C THR A 483 -10.56 -3.14 12.73
N GLN A 484 -9.59 -2.89 11.85
CA GLN A 484 -9.53 -1.68 11.04
C GLN A 484 -10.59 -1.65 9.94
N THR A 485 -11.11 -0.45 9.66
CA THR A 485 -11.99 -0.13 8.52
C THR A 485 -11.32 0.77 7.48
N ARG A 486 -10.07 1.19 7.74
CA ARG A 486 -9.18 2.01 6.89
C ARG A 486 -7.72 1.70 7.23
N GLY A 487 -6.79 2.07 6.35
CA GLY A 487 -5.38 1.68 6.46
C GLY A 487 -5.12 0.30 5.85
N ALA A 488 -3.86 -0.15 5.87
CA ALA A 488 -3.44 -1.35 5.14
C ALA A 488 -4.29 -2.60 5.46
N PHE A 489 -4.56 -2.88 6.74
CA PHE A 489 -5.23 -4.13 7.15
C PHE A 489 -6.76 -4.12 6.96
N ALA A 490 -7.30 -3.11 6.26
CA ALA A 490 -8.68 -3.07 5.78
C ALA A 490 -8.81 -3.35 4.27
N ASP A 491 -7.72 -3.57 3.53
CA ASP A 491 -7.79 -3.90 2.09
C ASP A 491 -8.27 -5.36 1.87
N PRO A 492 -9.20 -5.60 0.92
CA PRO A 492 -9.84 -6.90 0.71
C PRO A 492 -9.09 -7.82 -0.27
N PHE A 493 -8.01 -7.38 -0.91
CA PHE A 493 -7.32 -8.16 -1.94
C PHE A 493 -6.23 -9.10 -1.39
N TYR A 494 -5.99 -9.09 -0.09
CA TYR A 494 -5.10 -10.04 0.58
C TYR A 494 -5.62 -10.47 1.96
N ALA A 495 -5.24 -11.68 2.35
CA ALA A 495 -5.65 -12.35 3.58
C ALA A 495 -4.88 -11.84 4.81
N GLY A 496 -3.58 -11.58 4.65
CA GLY A 496 -2.75 -11.04 5.72
C GLY A 496 -1.37 -10.56 5.29
N ASN A 497 -0.65 -10.00 6.25
CA ASN A 497 0.67 -9.40 6.09
C ASN A 497 1.67 -10.15 7.00
N VAL A 498 2.68 -10.79 6.42
CA VAL A 498 3.62 -11.68 7.12
C VAL A 498 4.93 -10.94 7.38
N GLY A 499 5.28 -10.83 8.67
CA GLY A 499 6.39 -9.99 9.13
C GLY A 499 7.51 -10.71 9.89
N ALA A 500 8.36 -9.91 10.52
CA ALA A 500 9.67 -10.31 11.03
C ALA A 500 9.69 -11.57 11.94
N PRO A 501 8.75 -11.82 12.86
CA PRO A 501 8.73 -13.05 13.66
C PRO A 501 8.55 -14.35 12.85
N VAL A 502 7.99 -14.26 11.64
CA VAL A 502 7.98 -15.37 10.66
C VAL A 502 9.22 -15.31 9.78
N LEU A 503 9.57 -14.14 9.23
CA LEU A 503 10.68 -14.03 8.27
C LEU A 503 12.05 -14.36 8.89
N LYS A 504 12.25 -14.10 10.19
CA LYS A 504 13.49 -14.43 10.91
C LYS A 504 13.84 -15.93 10.98
N ARG A 505 12.87 -16.79 10.65
CA ARG A 505 13.00 -18.27 10.57
C ARG A 505 13.76 -18.73 9.31
N PHE A 506 14.08 -17.80 8.42
CA PHE A 506 14.67 -18.08 7.12
C PHE A 506 15.84 -17.13 6.81
N ALA A 507 16.66 -17.50 5.82
CA ALA A 507 17.21 -16.51 4.91
C ALA A 507 16.24 -16.41 3.72
N VAL A 508 15.71 -15.20 3.46
CA VAL A 508 14.73 -14.97 2.38
C VAL A 508 15.39 -14.17 1.28
N THR A 509 15.32 -14.65 0.03
CA THR A 509 15.87 -13.95 -1.15
C THR A 509 14.76 -13.55 -2.10
N PHE A 510 14.74 -12.27 -2.48
CA PHE A 510 13.75 -11.69 -3.39
C PHE A 510 14.40 -11.31 -4.72
N ASP A 511 13.81 -11.78 -5.81
CA ASP A 511 14.13 -11.39 -7.19
C ASP A 511 12.92 -10.70 -7.80
N TYR A 512 12.95 -9.37 -7.81
CA TYR A 512 11.86 -8.53 -8.31
C TYR A 512 11.76 -8.53 -9.84
N THR A 513 12.83 -8.89 -10.55
CA THR A 513 12.86 -8.93 -12.02
C THR A 513 12.22 -10.22 -12.55
N ASN A 514 12.51 -11.35 -11.92
CA ASN A 514 11.93 -12.66 -12.28
C ASN A 514 10.67 -13.02 -11.47
N GLN A 515 10.20 -12.12 -10.59
CA GLN A 515 9.06 -12.28 -9.68
C GLN A 515 9.11 -13.60 -8.87
N ARG A 516 10.27 -13.84 -8.22
CA ARG A 516 10.54 -15.04 -7.42
C ARG A 516 11.00 -14.72 -6.02
N ALA A 517 10.58 -15.52 -5.05
CA ALA A 517 11.03 -15.49 -3.67
C ALA A 517 11.58 -16.88 -3.27
N THR A 518 12.73 -16.92 -2.62
CA THR A 518 13.38 -18.15 -2.14
C THR A 518 13.49 -18.14 -0.63
N PHE A 519 12.94 -19.16 0.02
CA PHE A 519 12.90 -19.31 1.48
C PHE A 519 13.79 -20.47 1.92
N VAL A 520 14.90 -20.14 2.59
CA VAL A 520 15.87 -21.13 3.11
C VAL A 520 15.75 -21.17 4.65
N PRO A 521 15.26 -22.25 5.28
CA PRO A 521 15.08 -22.28 6.73
C PRO A 521 16.43 -22.18 7.45
N ASN A 522 16.47 -21.42 8.54
CA ASN A 522 17.67 -21.23 9.38
C ASN A 522 17.49 -21.87 10.77
N ALA A 523 18.46 -21.70 11.67
CA ALA A 523 18.42 -22.26 13.02
C ALA A 523 17.19 -21.82 13.85
N ASN A 524 16.63 -20.64 13.55
CA ASN A 524 15.48 -20.06 14.24
C ASN A 524 14.14 -20.70 13.79
N PHE A 525 14.16 -21.57 12.76
CA PHE A 525 12.92 -22.09 12.15
C PHE A 525 11.96 -22.75 13.15
N ALA A 526 12.51 -23.47 14.13
CA ALA A 526 11.76 -24.19 15.16
C ALA A 526 11.48 -23.36 16.44
N GLU A 527 11.80 -22.06 16.49
CA GLU A 527 11.56 -21.24 17.68
C GLU A 527 10.05 -21.09 17.97
N HIS A 528 9.64 -21.28 19.23
CA HIS A 528 8.31 -20.91 19.69
C HIS A 528 8.20 -19.38 19.81
N GLU A 529 7.08 -18.79 19.38
CA GLU A 529 6.91 -17.34 19.40
C GLU A 529 6.53 -16.81 20.79
N THR A 530 7.37 -15.90 21.30
CA THR A 530 7.15 -15.14 22.53
C THR A 530 6.73 -13.70 22.22
N TYR A 531 6.05 -13.06 23.18
CA TYR A 531 5.45 -11.74 23.03
C TYR A 531 5.45 -10.99 24.38
N ASP A 532 5.03 -9.73 24.37
CA ASP A 532 4.92 -8.89 25.57
C ASP A 532 3.80 -9.38 26.51
N ARG A 533 4.17 -9.91 27.68
CA ARG A 533 3.25 -10.44 28.71
C ARG A 533 2.69 -9.38 29.66
N SER A 534 2.92 -8.09 29.42
CA SER A 534 2.29 -7.00 30.17
C SER A 534 0.89 -6.68 29.65
N GLY A 535 0.72 -6.64 28.32
CA GLY A 535 -0.48 -6.10 27.68
C GLY A 535 -0.57 -4.57 27.65
N THR A 536 0.53 -3.88 27.96
CA THR A 536 0.71 -2.47 27.55
C THR A 536 1.09 -2.38 26.07
N PHE A 537 0.78 -1.24 25.45
CA PHE A 537 1.60 -0.73 24.35
C PHE A 537 2.42 0.44 24.87
N LEU A 538 3.75 0.29 24.93
CA LEU A 538 4.66 1.36 25.34
C LEU A 538 5.21 2.12 24.13
N VAL A 539 5.39 3.43 24.28
CA VAL A 539 6.14 4.31 23.35
C VAL A 539 7.17 5.12 24.13
N THR A 540 8.13 5.75 23.45
CA THR A 540 9.01 6.75 24.05
C THR A 540 8.78 8.14 23.45
N GLN A 541 8.85 9.16 24.31
CA GLN A 541 8.76 10.57 23.90
C GLN A 541 9.59 11.43 24.86
N GLY A 542 10.55 12.21 24.34
CA GLY A 542 11.39 13.09 25.17
C GLY A 542 12.17 12.36 26.27
N GLY A 543 12.64 11.13 26.01
CA GLY A 543 13.34 10.28 26.99
C GLY A 543 12.44 9.61 28.02
N LYS A 544 11.12 9.86 28.02
CA LYS A 544 10.15 9.20 28.90
C LYS A 544 9.58 7.95 28.24
N ILE A 545 9.13 7.00 29.05
CA ILE A 545 8.43 5.79 28.60
C ILE A 545 6.95 5.94 28.95
N ILE A 546 6.09 5.97 27.93
CA ILE A 546 4.67 6.31 28.04
C ILE A 546 3.81 5.10 27.67
N VAL A 547 2.80 4.83 28.48
CA VAL A 547 1.79 3.80 28.21
C VAL A 547 0.81 4.33 27.16
N ALA A 548 1.03 4.02 25.89
CA ALA A 548 0.17 4.46 24.78
C ALA A 548 -1.18 3.71 24.73
N ASP A 549 -1.22 2.47 25.20
CA ASP A 549 -2.43 1.66 25.35
C ASP A 549 -2.31 0.66 26.52
N VAL A 550 -3.45 0.21 27.06
CA VAL A 550 -3.55 -0.86 28.06
C VAL A 550 -4.71 -1.77 27.68
N ARG A 551 -4.41 -3.03 27.38
CA ARG A 551 -5.42 -3.96 26.88
C ARG A 551 -6.27 -4.56 28.00
N PRO A 552 -7.61 -4.56 27.90
CA PRO A 552 -8.48 -5.18 28.90
C PRO A 552 -8.15 -6.66 29.14
N GLY A 553 -8.20 -7.09 30.41
CA GLY A 553 -7.96 -8.48 30.84
C GLY A 553 -6.48 -8.91 30.93
N THR A 554 -5.54 -8.02 30.62
CA THR A 554 -4.08 -8.27 30.69
C THR A 554 -3.47 -7.80 32.00
N PRO A 555 -2.25 -8.25 32.39
CA PRO A 555 -1.60 -7.84 33.63
C PRO A 555 -1.49 -6.33 33.85
N ALA A 556 -1.34 -5.55 32.80
CA ALA A 556 -1.31 -4.09 32.87
C ALA A 556 -2.65 -3.50 33.34
N ALA A 557 -3.77 -4.08 32.89
CA ALA A 557 -5.10 -3.69 33.37
C ALA A 557 -5.33 -4.19 34.81
N ASP A 558 -4.94 -5.43 35.12
CA ASP A 558 -5.04 -6.01 36.47
C ASP A 558 -4.22 -5.22 37.50
N ALA A 559 -3.07 -4.69 37.09
CA ALA A 559 -2.17 -3.85 37.89
C ALA A 559 -2.61 -2.37 37.96
N GLY A 560 -3.70 -1.97 37.28
CA GLY A 560 -4.20 -0.60 37.29
C GLY A 560 -3.29 0.42 36.56
N LEU A 561 -2.60 -0.01 35.50
CA LEU A 561 -1.99 0.92 34.53
C LEU A 561 -3.07 1.50 33.61
N ALA A 562 -2.87 2.72 33.12
CA ALA A 562 -3.79 3.43 32.26
C ALA A 562 -3.08 4.15 31.10
N ARG A 563 -3.80 4.37 29.99
CA ARG A 563 -3.27 5.10 28.85
C ARG A 563 -2.85 6.53 29.24
N GLY A 564 -1.57 6.83 29.01
CA GLY A 564 -0.89 8.09 29.32
C GLY A 564 -0.29 8.16 30.72
N ASP A 565 -0.25 7.05 31.46
CA ASP A 565 0.73 6.87 32.54
C ASP A 565 2.17 6.94 31.96
N VAL A 566 3.09 7.47 32.76
CA VAL A 566 4.53 7.45 32.47
C VAL A 566 5.20 6.46 33.40
N LEU A 567 5.91 5.47 32.84
CA LEU A 567 6.77 4.59 33.64
C LEU A 567 8.02 5.41 34.05
N THR A 568 8.26 5.51 35.35
CA THR A 568 9.43 6.18 35.93
C THR A 568 10.50 5.18 36.35
N THR A 569 10.11 3.99 36.84
CA THR A 569 11.04 2.88 37.06
C THR A 569 10.46 1.54 36.62
N VAL A 570 11.33 0.61 36.23
CA VAL A 570 10.99 -0.78 35.90
C VAL A 570 12.04 -1.69 36.55
N GLY A 571 11.61 -2.64 37.38
CA GLY A 571 12.53 -3.53 38.11
C GLY A 571 13.49 -2.77 39.05
N GLY A 572 13.07 -1.61 39.56
CA GLY A 572 13.89 -0.73 40.40
C GLY A 572 14.92 0.13 39.65
N LYS A 573 15.00 0.05 38.32
CA LYS A 573 15.86 0.90 37.47
C LYS A 573 15.06 2.05 36.88
N ASP A 574 15.68 3.20 36.66
CA ASP A 574 15.07 4.33 35.92
C ASP A 574 14.65 3.90 34.51
N ALA A 575 13.39 4.19 34.15
CA ALA A 575 12.79 3.69 32.92
C ALA A 575 13.32 4.41 31.66
N GLY A 576 13.64 5.70 31.76
CA GLY A 576 14.19 6.47 30.64
C GLY A 576 15.60 6.00 30.26
N THR A 577 16.44 5.79 31.28
CA THR A 577 17.81 5.28 31.17
C THR A 577 17.86 3.82 30.72
N LEU A 578 16.88 2.99 31.14
CA LEU A 578 16.75 1.61 30.70
C LEU A 578 16.30 1.50 29.23
N GLY A 579 15.45 2.41 28.78
CA GLY A 579 15.01 2.50 27.39
C GLY A 579 13.90 1.50 27.00
N LEU A 580 13.16 1.84 25.95
CA LEU A 580 11.95 1.13 25.54
C LEU A 580 12.18 -0.34 25.16
N ALA A 581 13.28 -0.65 24.45
CA ALA A 581 13.60 -2.00 24.01
C ALA A 581 13.83 -2.95 25.20
N ALA A 582 14.73 -2.58 26.14
CA ALA A 582 15.02 -3.41 27.31
C ALA A 582 13.81 -3.58 28.25
N ILE A 583 12.89 -2.61 28.30
CA ILE A 583 11.62 -2.76 29.04
C ILE A 583 10.73 -3.80 28.36
N ARG A 584 10.62 -3.80 27.02
CA ARG A 584 9.88 -4.85 26.29
C ARG A 584 10.50 -6.23 26.47
N ASP A 585 11.82 -6.34 26.53
CA ASP A 585 12.50 -7.61 26.80
C ASP A 585 12.24 -8.11 28.23
N LEU A 586 12.20 -7.22 29.24
CA LEU A 586 11.74 -7.57 30.59
C LEU A 586 10.27 -8.00 30.58
N PHE A 587 9.41 -7.36 29.78
CA PHE A 587 7.99 -7.70 29.67
C PHE A 587 7.74 -9.00 28.86
N ARG A 588 8.74 -9.49 28.10
CA ARG A 588 8.79 -10.85 27.52
C ARG A 588 9.26 -11.92 28.53
N GLY A 589 9.55 -11.55 29.78
CA GLY A 589 9.94 -12.44 30.87
C GLY A 589 8.93 -13.56 31.16
N ALA A 590 9.31 -14.52 32.00
CA ALA A 590 8.50 -15.71 32.26
C ALA A 590 7.15 -15.39 32.96
N PRO A 591 6.07 -16.17 32.71
CA PRO A 591 4.84 -16.06 33.49
C PRO A 591 5.09 -16.18 35.00
N GLY A 592 4.37 -15.39 35.79
CA GLY A 592 4.58 -15.26 37.23
C GLY A 592 5.70 -14.29 37.64
N THR A 593 6.49 -13.76 36.71
CA THR A 593 7.50 -12.73 37.02
C THR A 593 6.81 -11.45 37.50
N ALA A 594 7.04 -11.07 38.76
CA ALA A 594 6.58 -9.82 39.35
C ALA A 594 7.60 -8.70 39.13
N LEU A 595 7.24 -7.70 38.33
CA LEU A 595 8.05 -6.52 38.05
C LEU A 595 7.52 -5.31 38.85
N PRO A 596 8.29 -4.77 39.83
CA PRO A 596 7.94 -3.51 40.46
C PRO A 596 8.12 -2.35 39.47
N LEU A 597 7.08 -1.54 39.32
CA LEU A 597 7.04 -0.37 38.45
C LEU A 597 6.83 0.90 39.28
N GLY A 598 7.59 1.94 38.99
CA GLY A 598 7.25 3.31 39.37
C GLY A 598 6.42 3.94 38.25
N VAL A 599 5.29 4.57 38.58
CA VAL A 599 4.34 5.09 37.60
C VAL A 599 3.92 6.51 38.00
N ALA A 600 4.04 7.48 37.10
CA ALA A 600 3.46 8.81 37.26
C ALA A 600 2.17 8.93 36.43
N GLY A 601 1.07 9.28 37.09
CA GLY A 601 -0.23 9.51 36.46
C GLY A 601 -0.31 10.82 35.67
N LYS A 602 -1.39 10.99 34.91
CA LYS A 602 -1.71 12.22 34.16
C LYS A 602 -1.91 13.46 35.05
N ASP A 603 -2.28 13.23 36.30
CA ASP A 603 -2.41 14.19 37.40
C ASP A 603 -1.05 14.53 38.06
N GLY A 604 0.03 13.84 37.67
CA GLY A 604 1.34 13.93 38.30
C GLY A 604 1.50 13.05 39.55
N ALA A 605 0.48 12.29 39.96
CA ALA A 605 0.56 11.43 41.13
C ALA A 605 1.50 10.23 40.87
N VAL A 606 2.55 10.12 41.66
CA VAL A 606 3.50 8.99 41.58
C VAL A 606 3.03 7.85 42.47
N ARG A 607 2.88 6.66 41.88
CA ARG A 607 2.46 5.42 42.55
C ARG A 607 3.41 4.26 42.22
N ALA A 608 3.60 3.37 43.19
CA ALA A 608 4.27 2.10 42.97
C ALA A 608 3.24 1.03 42.59
N VAL A 609 3.57 0.20 41.61
CA VAL A 609 2.69 -0.83 41.03
C VAL A 609 3.49 -2.13 40.88
N THR A 610 2.85 -3.30 41.02
CA THR A 610 3.50 -4.59 40.70
C THR A 610 2.81 -5.21 39.50
N LEU A 611 3.55 -5.34 38.39
CA LEU A 611 3.11 -5.99 37.17
C LEU A 611 3.52 -7.47 37.22
N THR A 612 2.55 -8.38 37.36
CA THR A 612 2.82 -9.83 37.33
C THR A 612 2.55 -10.37 35.93
N LEU A 613 3.61 -10.67 35.17
CA LEU A 613 3.50 -11.15 33.79
C LEU A 613 2.69 -12.46 33.71
N LYS A 614 1.80 -12.60 32.74
CA LYS A 614 1.00 -13.82 32.51
C LYS A 614 0.83 -14.09 31.01
N ASP A 615 0.68 -15.36 30.63
CA ASP A 615 0.25 -15.67 29.27
C ASP A 615 -1.23 -15.28 29.07
N TYR A 616 -1.52 -14.63 27.95
CA TYR A 616 -2.82 -14.06 27.58
C TYR A 616 -3.12 -14.15 26.07
N VAL A 617 -2.25 -14.78 25.27
CA VAL A 617 -2.33 -14.95 23.81
C VAL A 617 -2.06 -16.40 23.41
#